data_AF-A0A2V8YCP9-F1
#
_entry.id   AF-A0A2V8YCP9-F1
#
_cell.length_a   1.000
_cell.length_b   1.000
_cell.length_c   1.000
_cell.angle_alpha   90.00
_cell.angle_beta   90.00
_cell.angle_gamma   90.00
#
_symmetry.space_group_name_H-M   'P 1'
#
loop_
_entity.id
_entity.type
_entity.pdbx_description
1 polymer ?
#
loop_
_entity_poly.entity_id
_entity_poly.type
_entity_poly.pdbx_seq_one_letter_code
_entity_poly.pdbx_strand_id
1 'polypeptide(L)'
;MRTKAGEKRIIDLSADIIEFRGHSCLFATPLGTTESRKLEPIIEELSTPVVQAQEGLLVVPLIGRVDGSRAAQLRNQLLNAVHTNRARAVVIDLTGVPKIESETADGLIRSIEAVQLLGAKVILAGISAIIADTFVGIGARFSRIKTTADLQSALEEAKNLLSAESSLT
;
A
#
# COMPACT_ATOMS: atom_id res chain seq x y z
N MET A 1 -17.67 -12.10 3.91
CA MET A 1 -19.11 -11.90 3.63
C MET A 1 -19.77 -13.27 3.58
N ARG A 2 -20.95 -13.47 4.19
CA ARG A 2 -21.76 -14.68 3.99
C ARG A 2 -21.90 -14.94 2.48
N THR A 3 -21.49 -16.10 2.00
CA THR A 3 -21.79 -16.53 0.64
C THR A 3 -23.19 -17.16 0.62
N LYS A 4 -24.04 -16.71 -0.30
CA LYS A 4 -25.09 -17.59 -0.82
C LYS A 4 -24.43 -18.61 -1.74
N ALA A 5 -24.86 -19.86 -1.59
CA ALA A 5 -24.57 -21.03 -2.44
C ALA A 5 -23.09 -21.47 -2.51
N GLY A 6 -22.78 -22.52 -1.76
CA GLY A 6 -21.47 -23.19 -1.73
C GLY A 6 -21.17 -24.00 -2.99
N GLU A 7 -20.75 -23.33 -4.06
CA GLU A 7 -20.11 -24.01 -5.19
C GLU A 7 -18.59 -24.05 -4.94
N LYS A 8 -18.08 -25.24 -4.59
CA LYS A 8 -16.65 -25.46 -4.36
C LYS A 8 -15.96 -25.54 -5.72
N ARG A 9 -15.27 -24.48 -6.15
CA ARG A 9 -14.46 -24.48 -7.37
C ARG A 9 -13.09 -25.08 -7.07
N ILE A 10 -12.79 -26.20 -7.71
CA ILE A 10 -11.48 -26.84 -7.67
C ILE A 10 -10.67 -26.22 -8.81
N ILE A 11 -9.54 -25.60 -8.48
CA ILE A 11 -8.60 -25.04 -9.46
C ILE A 11 -7.38 -25.96 -9.46
N ASP A 12 -7.12 -26.59 -10.60
CA ASP A 12 -5.92 -27.39 -10.80
C ASP A 12 -4.71 -26.46 -10.97
N LEU A 13 -3.82 -26.50 -9.98
CA LEU A 13 -2.60 -25.72 -9.92
C LEU A 13 -1.40 -26.68 -10.00
N SER A 14 -0.48 -26.43 -10.94
CA SER A 14 0.87 -26.99 -10.85
C SER A 14 1.71 -26.07 -9.98
N ALA A 15 2.32 -26.58 -8.92
CA ALA A 15 3.22 -25.82 -8.07
C ALA A 15 4.65 -26.36 -8.22
N ASP A 16 5.53 -25.52 -8.75
CA ASP A 16 6.95 -25.82 -8.90
C ASP A 16 7.75 -24.98 -7.91
N ILE A 17 8.83 -25.53 -7.36
CA ILE A 17 9.79 -24.76 -6.58
C ILE A 17 10.76 -24.11 -7.55
N ILE A 18 10.81 -22.78 -7.56
CA ILE A 18 11.76 -22.00 -8.36
C ILE A 18 12.75 -21.29 -7.46
N GLU A 19 13.97 -21.09 -7.96
CA GLU A 19 15.01 -20.35 -7.24
C GLU A 19 15.05 -18.91 -7.76
N PHE A 20 14.65 -17.94 -6.95
CA PHE A 20 14.63 -16.53 -7.31
C PHE A 20 15.51 -15.73 -6.36
N ARG A 21 16.57 -15.11 -6.91
CA ARG A 21 17.57 -14.32 -6.15
C ARG A 21 18.18 -15.08 -4.96
N GLY A 22 18.41 -16.38 -5.12
CA GLY A 22 19.00 -17.24 -4.07
C GLY A 22 18.00 -17.71 -3.01
N HIS A 23 16.69 -17.50 -3.19
CA HIS A 23 15.65 -18.03 -2.33
C HIS A 23 14.74 -19.00 -3.08
N SER A 24 14.48 -20.17 -2.50
CA SER A 24 13.50 -21.12 -3.03
C SER A 24 12.08 -20.59 -2.75
N CYS A 25 11.32 -20.36 -3.81
CA CYS A 25 9.94 -19.88 -3.74
C CYS A 25 9.02 -20.84 -4.50
N LEU A 26 7.79 -20.99 -4.00
CA LEU A 26 6.78 -21.84 -4.62
C LEU A 26 6.04 -21.02 -5.69
N PHE A 27 6.15 -21.43 -6.94
CA PHE A 27 5.48 -20.81 -8.08
C PHE A 27 4.35 -21.71 -8.56
N ALA A 28 3.11 -21.23 -8.50
CA ALA A 28 1.95 -21.99 -8.93
C ALA A 28 1.40 -21.46 -10.27
N THR A 29 1.32 -22.33 -11.28
CA THR A 29 0.70 -22.05 -12.59
C THR A 29 -0.67 -22.74 -12.65
N PRO A 30 -1.77 -22.02 -12.93
CA PRO A 30 -3.07 -22.63 -13.20
C PRO A 30 -3.04 -23.39 -14.53
N LEU A 31 -3.30 -24.71 -14.51
CA LEU A 31 -3.41 -25.49 -15.76
C LEU A 31 -4.86 -25.48 -16.23
N GLY A 32 -5.10 -24.82 -17.36
CA GLY A 32 -6.30 -24.98 -18.17
C GLY A 32 -7.34 -23.88 -18.05
N THR A 33 -7.35 -22.96 -19.01
CA THR A 33 -8.59 -22.49 -19.64
C THR A 33 -8.28 -22.01 -21.05
N THR A 34 -8.45 -22.91 -22.03
CA THR A 34 -8.61 -22.54 -23.43
C THR A 34 -10.04 -22.03 -23.61
N GLU A 35 -10.21 -21.03 -24.48
CA GLU A 35 -11.46 -20.38 -24.93
C GLU A 35 -11.80 -19.02 -24.30
N SER A 36 -11.37 -18.01 -25.05
CA SER A 36 -11.78 -16.61 -25.08
C SER A 36 -13.25 -16.35 -24.74
N ARG A 37 -13.55 -16.12 -23.46
CA ARG A 37 -14.67 -15.27 -23.06
C ARG A 37 -14.11 -14.18 -22.16
N LYS A 38 -14.20 -12.94 -22.65
CA LYS A 38 -13.87 -11.70 -21.93
C LYS A 38 -14.39 -11.77 -20.49
N LEU A 39 -13.52 -12.11 -19.58
CA LEU A 39 -13.54 -11.66 -18.21
C LEU A 39 -12.20 -10.97 -18.06
N GLU A 40 -12.27 -9.65 -17.96
CA GLU A 40 -11.14 -8.84 -17.52
C GLU A 40 -10.49 -9.57 -16.34
N PRO A 41 -9.15 -9.68 -16.31
CA PRO A 41 -8.50 -10.41 -15.24
C PRO A 41 -8.96 -9.77 -13.92
N ILE A 42 -9.52 -10.59 -13.03
CA ILE A 42 -9.73 -10.26 -11.62
C ILE A 42 -8.32 -10.14 -11.00
N ILE A 43 -7.64 -9.06 -11.36
CA ILE A 43 -6.51 -8.46 -10.66
C ILE A 43 -6.98 -7.06 -10.24
N GLU A 44 -8.26 -6.94 -9.88
CA GLU A 44 -8.79 -5.78 -9.14
C GLU A 44 -8.92 -6.09 -7.64
N GLU A 45 -8.52 -7.27 -7.19
CA GLU A 45 -8.53 -7.64 -5.76
C GLU A 45 -7.14 -7.63 -5.11
N LEU A 46 -6.09 -7.28 -5.87
CA LEU A 46 -4.77 -6.90 -5.34
C LEU A 46 -4.62 -5.37 -5.32
N SER A 47 -5.64 -4.69 -4.81
CA SER A 47 -5.62 -3.24 -4.61
C SER A 47 -4.69 -2.93 -3.43
N THR A 48 -3.48 -2.48 -3.72
CA THR A 48 -2.53 -1.80 -2.79
C THR A 48 -2.67 -2.24 -1.32
N PRO A 49 -2.15 -3.41 -0.93
CA PRO A 49 -2.47 -4.00 0.36
C PRO A 49 -2.00 -3.09 1.51
N VAL A 50 -2.93 -2.63 2.34
CA VAL A 50 -2.59 -2.02 3.63
C VAL A 50 -2.23 -3.16 4.58
N VAL A 51 -0.93 -3.33 4.84
CA VAL A 51 -0.40 -4.43 5.64
C VAL A 51 -0.11 -3.95 7.05
N GLN A 52 -0.51 -4.70 8.06
CA GLN A 52 -0.07 -4.47 9.43
C GLN A 52 1.33 -5.07 9.61
N ALA A 53 2.35 -4.21 9.76
CA ALA A 53 3.72 -4.67 9.98
C ALA A 53 3.97 -5.08 11.44
N GLN A 54 3.35 -4.36 12.37
CA GLN A 54 3.31 -4.67 13.80
C GLN A 54 2.13 -3.95 14.45
N GLU A 55 1.91 -4.18 15.75
CA GLU A 55 0.91 -3.42 16.51
C GLU A 55 1.18 -1.92 16.41
N GLY A 56 0.15 -1.16 16.03
CA GLY A 56 0.24 0.29 15.84
C GLY A 56 0.92 0.75 14.54
N LEU A 57 1.43 -0.14 13.69
CA LEU A 57 2.13 0.20 12.44
C LEU A 57 1.49 -0.43 11.20
N LEU A 58 1.09 0.41 10.25
CA LEU A 58 0.67 0.00 8.91
C LEU A 58 1.71 0.36 7.85
N VAL A 59 1.81 -0.45 6.80
CA VAL A 59 2.65 -0.23 5.63
C VAL A 59 1.79 -0.35 4.38
N VAL A 60 1.98 0.58 3.45
CA VAL A 60 1.24 0.70 2.20
C VAL A 60 2.24 0.81 1.03
N PRO A 61 2.61 -0.31 0.39
CA PRO A 61 3.45 -0.26 -0.79
C PRO A 61 2.64 0.12 -2.02
N LEU A 62 2.98 1.25 -2.66
CA LEU A 62 2.45 1.63 -3.97
C LEU A 62 3.38 1.09 -5.05
N ILE A 63 2.87 0.14 -5.85
CA ILE A 63 3.62 -0.47 -6.95
C ILE A 63 2.91 -0.21 -8.27
N GLY A 64 3.65 0.22 -9.28
CA GLY A 64 3.14 0.47 -10.61
C GLY A 64 2.42 1.82 -10.72
N ARG A 65 1.44 1.89 -11.63
CA ARG A 65 0.74 3.13 -11.92
C ARG A 65 -0.27 3.46 -10.81
N VAL A 66 -0.27 4.70 -10.35
CA VAL A 66 -1.27 5.23 -9.42
C VAL A 66 -2.16 6.18 -10.22
N ASP A 67 -3.45 5.85 -10.32
CA ASP A 67 -4.48 6.69 -10.93
C ASP A 67 -5.55 7.08 -9.90
N GLY A 68 -6.47 7.97 -10.30
CA GLY A 68 -7.49 8.52 -9.40
C GLY A 68 -8.38 7.45 -8.75
N SER A 69 -8.75 6.40 -9.49
CA SER A 69 -9.54 5.28 -8.96
C SER A 69 -8.78 4.57 -7.84
N ARG A 70 -7.50 4.26 -8.09
CA ARG A 70 -6.63 3.61 -7.11
C ARG A 70 -6.38 4.49 -5.88
N ALA A 71 -6.22 5.80 -6.05
CA ALA A 71 -6.07 6.73 -4.93
C ALA A 71 -7.34 6.79 -4.05
N ALA A 72 -8.53 6.80 -4.65
CA ALA A 72 -9.80 6.81 -3.92
C ALA A 72 -10.02 5.50 -3.15
N GLN A 73 -9.71 4.35 -3.76
CA GLN A 73 -9.75 3.05 -3.10
C GLN A 73 -8.77 2.99 -1.92
N LEU A 74 -7.53 3.43 -2.15
CA LEU A 74 -6.49 3.48 -1.13
C LEU A 74 -6.95 4.32 0.08
N ARG A 75 -7.54 5.49 -0.15
CA ARG A 75 -8.04 6.35 0.93
C ARG A 75 -9.01 5.61 1.83
N ASN A 76 -10.02 4.96 1.26
CA ASN A 76 -11.05 4.24 2.03
C ASN A 76 -10.44 3.07 2.81
N GLN A 77 -9.56 2.30 2.17
CA GLN A 77 -8.86 1.19 2.83
C GLN A 77 -7.98 1.68 3.98
N LEU A 78 -7.24 2.77 3.76
CA LEU A 78 -6.31 3.31 4.73
C LEU A 78 -7.02 3.85 5.97
N LEU A 79 -8.09 4.63 5.78
CA LEU A 79 -8.88 5.15 6.89
C LEU A 79 -9.51 4.02 7.71
N ASN A 80 -10.09 3.01 7.05
CA ASN A 80 -10.67 1.85 7.71
C ASN A 80 -9.61 1.03 8.48
N ALA A 81 -8.44 0.80 7.86
CA ALA A 81 -7.36 0.05 8.47
C ALA A 81 -6.77 0.79 9.67
N VAL A 82 -6.57 2.11 9.58
CA VAL A 82 -6.08 2.94 10.69
C VAL A 82 -7.04 2.87 11.86
N HIS A 83 -8.34 3.02 11.61
CA HIS A 83 -9.36 2.94 12.65
C HIS A 83 -9.42 1.55 13.30
N THR A 84 -9.50 0.50 12.49
CA THR A 84 -9.68 -0.88 12.97
C THR A 84 -8.46 -1.38 13.75
N ASN A 85 -7.26 -1.11 13.24
CA ASN A 85 -6.02 -1.57 13.86
C ASN A 85 -5.48 -0.59 14.92
N ARG A 86 -6.19 0.51 15.18
CA ARG A 86 -5.73 1.63 16.04
C ARG A 86 -4.31 2.04 15.71
N ALA A 87 -4.02 2.14 14.41
CA ALA A 87 -2.68 2.44 13.94
C ALA A 87 -2.26 3.84 14.40
N ARG A 88 -1.05 3.96 14.92
CA ARG A 88 -0.45 5.24 15.34
C ARG A 88 0.58 5.72 14.32
N ALA A 89 1.13 4.81 13.52
CA ALA A 89 2.05 5.11 12.44
C ALA A 89 1.64 4.39 11.15
N VAL A 90 1.82 5.08 10.02
CA VAL A 90 1.60 4.59 8.66
C VAL A 90 2.81 4.93 7.81
N VAL A 91 3.36 3.93 7.12
CA VAL A 91 4.39 4.11 6.10
C VAL A 91 3.77 3.91 4.73
N ILE A 92 3.92 4.87 3.83
CA ILE A 92 3.53 4.75 2.43
C ILE A 92 4.80 4.71 1.58
N ASP A 93 5.02 3.60 0.88
CA ASP A 93 6.21 3.40 0.05
C ASP A 93 5.92 3.67 -1.42
N LEU A 94 6.66 4.63 -1.98
CA LEU A 94 6.56 5.08 -3.36
C LEU A 94 7.72 4.58 -4.23
N THR A 95 8.62 3.75 -3.70
CA THR A 95 9.79 3.22 -4.43
C THR A 95 9.38 2.52 -5.74
N GLY A 96 8.22 1.85 -5.74
CA GLY A 96 7.66 1.15 -6.90
C GLY A 96 6.85 2.02 -7.87
N VAL A 97 6.76 3.33 -7.65
CA VAL A 97 5.96 4.26 -8.47
C VAL A 97 6.89 5.02 -9.44
N PRO A 98 6.77 4.82 -10.76
CA PRO A 98 7.65 5.49 -11.71
C PRO A 98 7.30 6.97 -11.92
N LYS A 99 6.00 7.29 -11.85
CA LYS A 99 5.45 8.64 -11.99
C LYS A 99 4.06 8.71 -11.36
N ILE A 100 3.65 9.91 -10.97
CA ILE A 100 2.31 10.20 -10.47
C ILE A 100 1.75 11.41 -11.21
N GLU A 101 0.46 11.40 -11.52
CA GLU A 101 -0.24 12.55 -12.11
C GLU A 101 -0.69 13.51 -11.00
N SER A 102 -0.78 14.80 -11.30
CA SER A 102 -1.08 15.84 -10.31
C SER A 102 -2.39 15.60 -9.54
N GLU A 103 -3.45 15.14 -10.20
CA GLU A 103 -4.72 14.81 -9.56
C GLU A 103 -4.58 13.64 -8.57
N THR A 104 -3.86 12.60 -8.97
CA THR A 104 -3.57 11.45 -8.12
C THR A 104 -2.70 11.86 -6.92
N ALA A 105 -1.71 12.73 -7.13
CA ALA A 105 -0.86 13.26 -6.07
C ALA A 105 -1.67 14.09 -5.06
N ASP A 106 -2.57 14.96 -5.52
CA ASP A 106 -3.52 15.70 -4.66
C ASP A 106 -4.40 14.74 -3.85
N GLY A 107 -4.94 13.71 -4.49
CA GLY A 107 -5.73 12.67 -3.83
C GLY A 107 -4.95 11.90 -2.76
N LEU A 108 -3.68 11.62 -2.99
CA LEU A 108 -2.80 10.99 -2.00
C LEU A 108 -2.54 11.92 -0.81
N ILE A 109 -2.26 13.21 -1.05
CA ILE A 109 -2.09 14.20 0.04
C ILE A 109 -3.36 14.29 0.89
N ARG A 110 -4.55 14.38 0.28
CA ARG A 110 -5.83 14.39 1.02
C ARG A 110 -6.03 13.13 1.85
N SER A 111 -5.57 11.98 1.35
CA SER A 111 -5.63 10.72 2.08
C SER A 111 -4.73 10.75 3.31
N ILE A 112 -3.53 11.30 3.17
CA ILE A 112 -2.58 11.49 4.28
C ILE A 112 -3.16 12.43 5.34
N GLU A 113 -3.72 13.57 4.94
CA GLU A 113 -4.37 14.52 5.84
C GLU A 113 -5.53 13.87 6.61
N ALA A 114 -6.36 13.08 5.93
CA ALA A 114 -7.46 12.37 6.56
C ALA A 114 -6.96 11.33 7.59
N VAL A 115 -5.86 10.64 7.32
CA VAL A 115 -5.22 9.71 8.28
C VAL A 115 -4.67 10.45 9.49
N GLN A 116 -4.06 11.62 9.29
CA GLN A 116 -3.56 12.46 10.38
C GLN A 116 -4.69 12.95 11.29
N LEU A 117 -5.87 13.23 10.75
CA LEU A 117 -7.07 13.56 11.53
C LEU A 117 -7.56 12.41 12.41
N LEU A 118 -7.25 11.15 12.04
CA LEU A 118 -7.50 9.98 12.89
C LEU A 118 -6.43 9.76 13.96
N GLY A 119 -5.45 10.66 14.07
CA GLY A 119 -4.40 10.60 15.08
C GLY A 119 -3.16 9.78 14.69
N ALA A 120 -3.11 9.24 13.47
CA ALA A 120 -1.95 8.48 13.01
C ALA A 120 -0.92 9.38 12.31
N LYS A 121 0.37 9.16 12.62
CA LYS A 121 1.50 9.78 11.91
C LYS A 121 1.73 9.07 10.59
N VAL A 122 2.08 9.83 9.55
CA VAL A 122 2.35 9.28 8.22
C VAL A 122 3.78 9.61 7.81
N ILE A 123 4.47 8.60 7.27
CA ILE A 123 5.82 8.69 6.71
C ILE A 123 5.76 8.25 5.25
N LEU A 124 6.29 9.09 4.36
CA LEU A 124 6.46 8.73 2.94
C LEU A 124 7.88 8.22 2.69
N ALA A 125 8.00 7.06 2.08
CA ALA A 125 9.27 6.44 1.71
C ALA A 125 9.44 6.43 0.18
N GLY A 126 10.69 6.49 -0.30
CA GLY A 126 10.99 6.19 -1.70
C GLY A 126 10.50 7.23 -2.71
N ILE A 127 10.38 8.51 -2.30
CA ILE A 127 9.99 9.58 -3.24
C ILE A 127 11.12 9.81 -4.24
N SER A 128 10.85 9.58 -5.52
CA SER A 128 11.75 9.92 -6.62
C SER A 128 11.73 11.42 -6.94
N ALA A 129 12.76 11.93 -7.63
CA ALA A 129 12.83 13.34 -8.03
C ALA A 129 11.62 13.80 -8.87
N ILE A 130 11.13 12.95 -9.78
CA ILE A 130 9.96 13.24 -10.63
C ILE A 130 8.69 13.39 -9.78
N ILE A 131 8.52 12.50 -8.79
CA ILE A 131 7.37 12.55 -7.88
C ILE A 131 7.47 13.77 -6.96
N ALA A 132 8.67 14.06 -6.44
CA ALA A 132 8.90 15.25 -5.63
C ALA A 132 8.54 16.53 -6.37
N ASP A 133 8.97 16.65 -7.64
CA ASP A 133 8.63 17.80 -8.49
C ASP A 133 7.12 17.95 -8.69
N THR A 134 6.42 16.82 -8.90
CA THR A 134 4.95 16.82 -9.01
C THR A 134 4.29 17.33 -7.73
N PHE A 135 4.73 16.87 -6.55
CA PHE A 135 4.18 17.33 -5.28
C PHE A 135 4.44 18.82 -5.02
N VAL A 136 5.63 19.31 -5.36
CA VAL A 136 5.95 20.74 -5.27
C VAL A 136 5.08 21.54 -6.24
N GLY A 137 4.90 21.05 -7.47
CA GLY A 137 4.09 21.69 -8.50
C GLY A 137 2.62 21.87 -8.12
N ILE A 138 2.04 20.95 -7.34
CA ILE A 138 0.66 21.08 -6.81
C ILE A 138 0.59 21.89 -5.50
N GLY A 139 1.72 22.38 -4.99
CA GLY A 139 1.77 23.18 -3.76
C GLY A 139 1.60 22.36 -2.47
N ALA A 140 1.92 21.06 -2.50
CA ALA A 140 1.81 20.21 -1.32
C ALA A 140 2.76 20.68 -0.20
N ARG A 141 2.23 20.80 1.03
CA ARG A 141 3.01 21.24 2.19
C ARG A 141 3.45 20.05 3.04
N PHE A 142 4.74 19.74 2.99
CA PHE A 142 5.36 18.64 3.73
C PHE A 142 5.74 18.98 5.17
N SER A 143 5.41 20.17 5.70
CA SER A 143 5.81 20.60 7.04
C SER A 143 5.36 19.67 8.18
N ARG A 144 4.38 18.79 7.92
CA ARG A 144 3.85 17.80 8.87
C ARG A 144 3.90 16.36 8.35
N ILE A 145 4.47 16.12 7.18
CA ILE A 145 4.59 14.79 6.57
C ILE A 145 6.08 14.45 6.57
N LYS A 146 6.46 13.41 7.30
CA LYS A 146 7.86 12.99 7.35
C LYS A 146 8.18 12.20 6.07
N THR A 147 9.36 12.39 5.52
CA THR A 147 9.81 11.71 4.30
C THR A 147 11.15 11.02 4.56
N THR A 148 11.35 9.85 3.97
CA THR A 148 12.62 9.11 3.99
C THR A 148 13.02 8.67 2.58
N ALA A 149 14.32 8.41 2.38
CA ALA A 149 14.83 7.97 1.09
C ALA A 149 14.34 6.58 0.69
N ASP A 150 14.11 5.69 1.67
CA ASP A 150 13.72 4.31 1.46
C ASP A 150 12.76 3.80 2.56
N LEU A 151 12.18 2.62 2.32
CA LEU A 151 11.25 1.96 3.21
C LEU A 151 11.92 1.55 4.54
N GLN A 152 13.19 1.14 4.52
CA GLN A 152 13.89 0.74 5.73
C GLN A 152 13.96 1.89 6.74
N SER A 153 14.41 3.05 6.28
CA SER A 153 14.49 4.29 7.07
C SER A 153 13.12 4.71 7.60
N ALA A 154 12.04 4.53 6.81
CA ALA A 154 10.68 4.83 7.27
C ALA A 154 10.20 3.88 8.36
N LEU A 155 10.51 2.59 8.26
CA LEU A 155 10.15 1.61 9.28
C LEU A 155 10.89 1.85 10.59
N GLU A 156 12.17 2.23 10.54
CA GLU A 156 12.95 2.61 11.72
C GLU A 156 12.34 3.84 12.39
N GLU A 157 12.02 4.87 11.61
CA GLU A 157 11.36 6.07 12.12
C GLU A 157 10.00 5.76 12.74
N ALA A 158 9.19 4.92 12.09
CA ALA A 158 7.89 4.52 12.61
C ALA A 158 8.01 3.79 13.95
N LYS A 159 9.01 2.91 14.10
CA LYS A 159 9.29 2.22 15.37
C LYS A 159 9.68 3.21 16.47
N ASN A 160 10.49 4.22 16.15
CA ASN A 160 10.88 5.26 17.10
C ASN A 160 9.69 6.09 17.60
N LEU A 161 8.72 6.38 16.71
CA LEU A 161 7.47 7.04 17.12
C LEU A 161 6.68 6.18 18.11
N LEU A 162 6.58 4.87 17.83
CA LEU A 162 5.82 3.95 18.68
C LEU A 162 6.49 3.69 20.04
N SER A 163 7.81 3.75 20.13
CA SER A 163 8.54 3.55 21.39
C SER A 163 8.57 4.81 22.28
N ALA A 164 8.61 6.00 21.67
CA ALA A 164 8.56 7.27 22.39
C ALA A 164 7.23 7.48 23.12
N GLU A 165 6.12 7.04 22.54
CA GLU A 165 4.79 7.16 23.15
C GLU A 165 4.59 6.19 24.32
N SER A 166 5.14 4.97 24.24
CA SER A 166 5.06 3.98 25.33
C SER A 166 5.89 4.36 26.56
N SER A 167 6.82 5.32 26.42
CA SER A 167 7.68 5.79 27.51
C SER A 167 7.07 6.98 28.29
N LEU A 168 5.92 7.49 27.84
CA LEU A 168 5.18 8.61 28.45
C LEU A 168 3.93 8.17 29.24
N THR A 169 3.62 6.87 29.25
CA THR A 169 2.56 6.21 30.03
C THR A 169 3.17 5.30 31.08
#